data_AF-A0A928LDP2-F1
#
_entry.id   AF-A0A928LDP2-F1
#
_cell.length_a   1.000
_cell.length_b   1.000
_cell.length_c   1.000
_cell.angle_alpha   90.00
_cell.angle_beta   90.00
_cell.angle_gamma   90.00
#
_symmetry.space_group_name_H-M   'P 1'
#
loop_
_entity.id
_entity.type
_entity.pdbx_description
1 polymer ?
#
loop_
_entity_poly.entity_id
_entity_poly.type
_entity_poly.pdbx_seq_one_letter_code
_entity_poly.pdbx_strand_id
1 'polypeptide(L)'
;MENVNDNINIEAIMAQIRQEIKDKGLTSDMLSFEDVPYEKAADVSGATLGEAEEAMRWLNAHYYVQPYKNLAGNPIKVFFKKVIRKLVKFYVEPAVFEQNDVNANTVKALNCLVGAASASGSDSCSSDVQKQLADRLEIMELSQKELLRRIDRLEQENAALRSGLGKGTEQ
;
A
#
# COMPACT_ATOMS: atom_id res chain seq x y z
N MET A 1 -51.55 -39.99 -26.09
CA MET A 1 -50.68 -38.95 -25.49
C MET A 1 -51.62 -37.92 -24.89
N GLU A 2 -52.00 -38.09 -23.63
CA GLU A 2 -52.88 -37.16 -22.92
C GLU A 2 -52.05 -35.97 -22.41
N ASN A 3 -52.41 -34.78 -22.90
CA ASN A 3 -51.85 -33.51 -22.51
C ASN A 3 -52.36 -33.18 -21.10
N VAL A 4 -51.47 -33.26 -20.10
CA VAL A 4 -51.72 -32.68 -18.79
C VAL A 4 -51.65 -31.16 -18.94
N ASN A 5 -52.82 -30.57 -19.15
CA ASN A 5 -53.01 -29.13 -19.22
C ASN A 5 -53.14 -28.63 -17.78
N ASP A 6 -52.01 -28.54 -17.08
CA ASP A 6 -51.95 -28.00 -15.72
C ASP A 6 -52.17 -26.49 -15.78
N ASN A 7 -53.44 -26.11 -15.74
CA ASN A 7 -53.88 -24.73 -15.57
C ASN A 7 -53.59 -24.29 -14.13
N ILE A 8 -52.31 -24.09 -13.82
CA ILE A 8 -51.81 -23.67 -12.51
C ILE A 8 -52.35 -22.25 -12.26
N ASN A 9 -53.31 -22.13 -11.34
CA ASN A 9 -53.87 -20.84 -10.97
C ASN A 9 -52.92 -20.11 -10.01
N ILE A 10 -52.04 -19.30 -10.58
CA ILE A 10 -50.98 -18.58 -9.88
C ILE A 10 -51.57 -17.65 -8.79
N GLU A 11 -52.72 -17.03 -9.03
CA GLU A 11 -53.34 -16.13 -8.06
C GLU A 11 -53.81 -16.86 -6.80
N ALA A 12 -54.42 -18.04 -6.96
CA ALA A 12 -54.83 -18.87 -5.84
C ALA A 12 -53.63 -19.34 -4.99
N ILE A 13 -52.55 -19.74 -5.66
CA ILE A 13 -51.31 -20.17 -4.99
C ILE A 13 -50.66 -19.00 -4.24
N MET A 14 -50.56 -17.83 -4.86
CA MET A 14 -49.99 -16.63 -4.23
C MET A 14 -50.85 -16.12 -3.07
N ALA A 15 -52.18 -16.23 -3.17
CA ALA A 15 -53.09 -15.91 -2.07
C ALA A 15 -52.88 -16.85 -0.87
N GLN A 16 -52.77 -18.16 -1.13
CA GLN A 16 -52.50 -19.16 -0.10
C GLN A 16 -51.15 -18.93 0.58
N ILE A 17 -50.09 -18.64 -0.19
CA ILE A 17 -48.76 -18.33 0.37
C ILE A 17 -48.80 -17.09 1.26
N ARG A 18 -49.48 -16.01 0.82
CA ARG A 18 -49.60 -14.78 1.62
C ARG A 18 -50.38 -15.01 2.92
N GLN A 19 -51.40 -15.87 2.89
CA GLN A 19 -52.17 -16.24 4.06
C GLN A 19 -51.33 -17.07 5.03
N GLU A 20 -50.58 -18.06 4.55
CA GLU A 20 -49.69 -18.86 5.40
C GLU A 20 -48.56 -18.05 6.04
N ILE A 21 -47.99 -17.07 5.32
CA ILE A 21 -46.98 -16.15 5.88
C ILE A 21 -47.59 -15.35 7.04
N LYS A 22 -48.83 -14.88 6.87
CA LYS A 22 -49.56 -14.11 7.88
C LYS A 22 -49.94 -14.96 9.10
N ASP A 23 -50.44 -16.18 8.89
CA ASP A 23 -50.87 -17.09 9.96
C ASP A 23 -49.69 -17.60 10.79
N LYS A 24 -48.54 -17.81 10.15
CA LYS A 24 -47.29 -18.21 10.82
C LYS A 24 -46.54 -17.04 11.46
N GLY A 25 -47.05 -15.80 11.32
CA GLY A 25 -46.44 -14.60 11.90
C GLY A 25 -45.04 -14.30 11.36
N LEU A 26 -44.72 -14.78 10.15
CA LEU A 26 -43.41 -14.62 9.53
C LEU A 26 -43.25 -13.17 9.06
N THR A 27 -42.68 -12.33 9.92
CA THR A 27 -42.35 -10.94 9.58
C THR A 27 -41.02 -10.91 8.82
N SER A 28 -40.86 -9.93 7.92
CA SER A 28 -39.60 -9.71 7.17
C SER A 28 -38.37 -9.54 8.08
N ASP A 29 -38.61 -9.14 9.33
CA ASP A 29 -37.63 -8.95 10.39
C ASP A 29 -36.98 -10.29 10.82
N MET A 30 -37.71 -11.41 10.78
CA MET A 30 -37.19 -12.75 11.12
C MET A 30 -36.19 -13.32 10.10
N LEU A 31 -36.04 -12.66 8.94
CA LEU A 31 -35.06 -13.00 7.90
C LEU A 31 -33.86 -12.05 7.92
N SER A 32 -33.86 -11.05 8.80
CA SER A 32 -32.76 -10.12 8.94
C SER A 32 -31.58 -10.82 9.62
N PHE A 33 -30.44 -10.87 8.94
CA PHE A 33 -29.18 -11.31 9.53
C PHE A 33 -28.52 -10.20 10.38
N GLU A 34 -29.23 -9.13 10.73
CA GLU A 34 -28.73 -8.04 11.59
C GLU A 34 -28.33 -8.53 12.99
N ASP A 35 -28.93 -9.63 13.46
CA ASP A 35 -28.59 -10.25 14.75
C ASP A 35 -27.30 -11.10 14.72
N VAL A 36 -26.67 -11.26 13.55
CA VAL A 36 -25.31 -11.79 13.49
C VAL A 36 -24.38 -10.64 13.85
N PRO A 37 -23.65 -10.69 14.99
CA PRO A 37 -22.68 -9.66 15.33
C PRO A 37 -21.53 -9.73 14.31
N TYR A 38 -21.69 -9.00 13.22
CA TYR A 38 -20.62 -8.71 12.28
C TYR A 38 -20.05 -7.37 12.69
N GLU A 39 -18.80 -7.36 13.16
CA GLU A 39 -18.06 -6.10 13.26
C GLU A 39 -17.98 -5.53 11.85
N LYS A 40 -18.81 -4.52 11.59
CA LYS A 40 -18.76 -3.76 10.35
C LYS A 40 -17.32 -3.30 10.16
N ALA A 41 -16.71 -3.62 9.02
CA ALA A 41 -15.36 -3.17 8.70
C ALA A 41 -15.28 -1.68 9.01
N ALA A 42 -14.28 -1.27 9.79
CA ALA A 42 -14.12 0.11 10.22
C ALA A 42 -14.25 1.02 8.99
N ASP A 43 -15.18 1.98 9.05
CA ASP A 43 -15.39 2.92 7.97
C ASP A 43 -14.15 3.82 7.89
N VAL A 44 -13.34 3.62 6.84
CA VAL A 44 -12.06 4.33 6.64
C VAL A 44 -12.26 5.61 5.82
N SER A 45 -13.51 5.92 5.43
CA SER A 45 -13.81 7.10 4.63
C SER A 45 -13.71 8.37 5.49
N GLY A 46 -12.59 9.09 5.35
CA GLY A 46 -12.34 10.36 6.06
C GLY A 46 -11.19 10.34 7.07
N ALA A 47 -10.36 9.29 7.09
CA ALA A 47 -9.19 9.24 7.97
C ALA A 47 -8.28 10.45 7.78
N THR A 48 -7.95 11.12 8.88
CA THR A 48 -7.03 12.26 8.91
C THR A 48 -5.58 11.78 8.85
N LEU A 49 -4.64 12.67 8.49
CA LEU A 49 -3.22 12.33 8.38
C LEU A 49 -2.64 11.79 9.71
N GLY A 50 -3.10 12.31 10.85
CA GLY A 50 -2.67 11.82 12.17
C GLY A 50 -3.17 10.41 12.49
N GLU A 51 -4.41 10.09 12.12
CA GLU A 51 -4.95 8.72 12.26
C GLU A 51 -4.25 7.74 11.32
N ALA A 52 -3.83 8.21 10.13
CA ALA A 52 -3.04 7.42 9.20
C ALA A 52 -1.64 7.08 9.78
N GLU A 53 -0.98 8.00 10.48
CA GLU A 53 0.31 7.72 11.14
C GLU A 53 0.18 6.67 12.25
N GLU A 54 -0.87 6.76 13.07
CA GLU A 54 -1.15 5.76 14.11
C GLU A 54 -1.45 4.39 13.50
N ALA A 55 -2.29 4.34 12.47
CA ALA A 55 -2.59 3.13 11.72
C ALA A 55 -1.33 2.53 11.09
N MET A 56 -0.44 3.35 10.53
CA MET A 56 0.83 2.90 9.97
C MET A 56 1.76 2.33 11.03
N ARG A 57 1.84 2.96 12.21
CA ARG A 57 2.62 2.42 13.33
C ARG A 57 2.07 1.07 13.77
N TRP A 58 0.74 0.93 13.82
CA TRP A 58 0.09 -0.32 14.15
C TRP A 58 0.39 -1.41 13.11
N LEU A 59 0.27 -1.10 11.82
CA LEU A 59 0.56 -2.01 10.71
C LEU A 59 2.02 -2.47 10.71
N ASN A 60 2.97 -1.56 10.94
CA ASN A 60 4.39 -1.90 11.06
C ASN A 60 4.68 -2.88 12.21
N ALA A 61 3.91 -2.82 13.30
CA ALA A 61 4.08 -3.73 14.42
C ALA A 61 3.35 -5.08 14.22
N HIS A 62 2.27 -5.11 13.44
CA HIS A 62 1.34 -6.25 13.36
C HIS A 62 1.23 -6.91 11.98
N TYR A 63 2.08 -6.55 11.00
CA TYR A 63 2.06 -7.17 9.67
C TYR A 63 2.29 -8.70 9.70
N TYR A 64 3.03 -9.18 10.71
CA TYR A 64 3.37 -10.59 10.86
C TYR A 64 2.35 -11.33 11.72
N VAL A 65 1.63 -12.25 11.10
CA VAL A 65 0.65 -13.12 11.76
C VAL A 65 1.27 -14.49 12.01
N GLN A 66 1.33 -14.90 13.28
CA GLN A 66 1.78 -16.26 13.61
C GLN A 66 0.71 -17.29 13.23
N PRO A 67 1.04 -18.34 12.45
CA PRO A 67 0.09 -19.39 12.08
C PRO A 67 -0.51 -20.12 13.28
N TYR A 68 0.21 -20.15 14.41
CA TYR A 68 -0.18 -20.91 15.59
C TYR A 68 -0.21 -20.06 16.85
N LYS A 69 -1.35 -19.43 17.11
CA LYS A 69 -1.64 -18.84 18.42
C LYS A 69 -1.84 -19.95 19.47
N ASN A 70 -1.47 -19.65 20.71
CA ASN A 70 -1.66 -20.56 21.85
C ASN A 70 -3.14 -20.90 22.03
N LEU A 71 -3.44 -22.18 22.22
CA LEU A 71 -4.80 -22.66 22.46
C LEU A 71 -5.09 -22.60 23.97
N ALA A 72 -5.94 -21.67 24.39
CA ALA A 72 -6.41 -21.56 25.77
C ALA A 72 -7.79 -22.23 25.95
N GLY A 73 -8.09 -22.66 27.19
CA GLY A 73 -9.40 -23.17 27.61
C GLY A 73 -9.37 -24.60 28.17
N ASN A 74 -10.55 -25.22 28.26
CA ASN A 74 -10.74 -26.56 28.83
C ASN A 74 -9.84 -27.61 28.12
N PRO A 75 -9.08 -28.44 28.86
CA PRO A 75 -8.14 -29.43 28.31
C PRO A 75 -8.73 -30.37 27.24
N ILE A 76 -9.99 -30.80 27.40
CA ILE A 76 -10.65 -31.67 26.42
C ILE A 76 -10.85 -30.93 25.09
N LYS A 77 -11.33 -29.69 25.14
CA LYS A 77 -11.50 -28.86 23.93
C LYS A 77 -10.16 -28.54 23.27
N VAL A 78 -9.11 -28.30 24.06
CA VAL A 78 -7.75 -28.06 23.54
C VAL A 78 -7.20 -29.30 22.83
N PHE A 79 -7.49 -30.52 23.32
CA PHE A 79 -7.11 -31.76 22.65
C PHE A 79 -7.71 -31.86 21.24
N PHE A 80 -9.03 -31.69 21.10
CA PHE A 80 -9.69 -31.69 19.79
C PHE A 80 -9.17 -30.58 18.87
N LYS A 81 -8.96 -29.36 19.39
CA LYS A 81 -8.37 -28.25 18.62
C LYS A 81 -6.95 -28.56 18.14
N LYS A 82 -6.14 -29.28 18.93
CA LYS A 82 -4.80 -29.75 18.51
C LYS A 82 -4.87 -30.76 17.38
N VAL A 83 -5.82 -31.69 17.42
CA VAL A 83 -6.02 -32.69 16.35
C VAL A 83 -6.41 -31.99 15.04
N ILE A 84 -7.44 -31.12 15.08
CA ILE A 84 -7.87 -30.36 13.90
C ILE A 84 -6.70 -29.54 13.34
N ARG A 85 -5.97 -28.82 14.20
CA ARG A 85 -4.79 -28.04 13.81
C ARG A 85 -3.73 -28.88 13.10
N LYS A 86 -3.53 -30.13 13.53
CA LYS A 86 -2.56 -31.04 12.91
C LYS A 86 -3.04 -31.54 11.56
N LEU A 87 -4.34 -31.75 11.38
CA LEU A 87 -4.94 -32.13 10.09
C LEU A 87 -4.89 -31.00 9.07
N VAL A 88 -5.15 -29.74 9.48
CA VAL A 88 -5.14 -28.59 8.55
C VAL A 88 -3.77 -27.92 8.41
N LYS A 89 -2.74 -28.43 9.11
CA LYS A 89 -1.40 -27.83 9.18
C LYS A 89 -0.82 -27.55 7.80
N PHE A 90 -0.90 -28.52 6.89
CA PHE A 90 -0.30 -28.44 5.55
C PHE A 90 -0.89 -27.32 4.68
N TYR A 91 -2.10 -26.85 4.99
CA TYR A 91 -2.79 -25.80 4.23
C TYR A 91 -2.68 -24.45 4.93
N VAL A 92 -2.97 -24.42 6.24
CA VAL A 92 -3.01 -23.16 7.01
C VAL A 92 -1.63 -22.52 7.13
N GLU A 93 -0.57 -23.32 7.32
CA GLU A 93 0.77 -22.79 7.50
C GLU A 93 1.30 -22.09 6.24
N PRO A 94 1.30 -22.70 5.04
CA PRO A 94 1.69 -22.01 3.82
C PRO A 94 0.82 -20.79 3.50
N ALA A 95 -0.50 -20.89 3.68
CA ALA A 95 -1.41 -19.78 3.40
C ALA A 95 -1.15 -18.56 4.30
N VAL A 96 -0.86 -18.77 5.59
CA VAL A 96 -0.51 -17.67 6.50
C VAL A 96 0.85 -17.07 6.16
N PHE A 97 1.83 -17.88 5.74
CA PHE A 97 3.12 -17.36 5.29
C PHE A 97 2.99 -16.51 4.02
N GLU A 98 2.23 -16.96 3.03
CA GLU A 98 1.96 -16.17 1.82
C GLU A 98 1.22 -14.86 2.14
N GLN A 99 0.24 -14.90 3.05
CA GLN A 99 -0.42 -13.69 3.54
C GLN A 99 0.54 -12.75 4.26
N ASN A 100 1.48 -13.27 5.07
CA ASN A 100 2.48 -12.46 5.74
C ASN A 100 3.41 -11.76 4.74
N ASP A 101 3.77 -12.41 3.64
CA ASP A 101 4.55 -11.80 2.57
C ASP A 101 3.79 -10.68 1.89
N VAL A 102 2.50 -10.88 1.58
CA VAL A 102 1.62 -9.84 1.04
C VAL A 102 1.46 -8.68 2.02
N ASN A 103 1.24 -8.97 3.31
CA ASN A 103 1.13 -7.96 4.36
C ASN A 103 2.43 -7.15 4.47
N ALA A 104 3.59 -7.81 4.47
CA ALA A 104 4.88 -7.15 4.54
C ALA A 104 5.11 -6.22 3.34
N ASN A 105 4.78 -6.66 2.13
CA ASN A 105 4.91 -5.84 0.93
C ASN A 105 3.91 -4.68 0.90
N THR A 106 2.68 -4.90 1.36
CA THR A 106 1.67 -3.84 1.52
C THR A 106 2.14 -2.78 2.52
N VAL A 107 2.64 -3.17 3.69
CA VAL A 107 3.16 -2.22 4.69
C VAL A 107 4.37 -1.46 4.16
N LYS A 108 5.28 -2.11 3.42
CA LYS A 108 6.39 -1.42 2.75
C LYS A 108 5.91 -0.39 1.73
N ALA A 109 4.94 -0.75 0.88
CA ALA A 109 4.37 0.16 -0.11
C ALA A 109 3.69 1.36 0.56
N LEU A 110 2.91 1.13 1.62
CA LEU A 110 2.26 2.19 2.38
C LEU A 110 3.27 3.10 3.09
N ASN A 111 4.35 2.55 3.68
CA ASN A 111 5.43 3.35 4.26
C ASN A 111 6.11 4.22 3.21
N CYS A 112 6.31 3.71 1.99
CA CYS A 112 6.87 4.48 0.89
C CYS A 112 5.93 5.62 0.46
N LEU A 113 4.62 5.36 0.37
CA LEU A 113 3.62 6.37 0.02
C LEU A 113 3.48 7.45 1.10
N VAL A 114 3.44 7.06 2.38
CA VAL A 114 3.40 8.01 3.51
C VAL A 114 4.70 8.79 3.54
N GLY A 115 5.86 8.14 3.41
CA GLY A 115 7.15 8.82 3.31
C GLY A 115 7.20 9.82 2.16
N ALA A 116 6.64 9.47 0.98
CA ALA A 116 6.57 10.37 -0.17
C ALA A 116 5.56 11.52 0.03
N ALA A 117 4.41 11.28 0.68
CA ALA A 117 3.41 12.29 0.98
C ALA A 117 3.89 13.27 2.07
N SER A 118 4.52 12.75 3.13
CA SER A 118 5.22 13.55 4.15
C SER A 118 6.39 14.31 3.53
N ALA A 119 7.15 13.69 2.62
CA ALA A 119 8.21 14.37 1.86
C ALA A 119 7.68 15.40 0.86
N SER A 120 6.42 15.29 0.43
CA SER A 120 5.76 16.33 -0.37
C SER A 120 5.40 17.56 0.48
N GLY A 121 5.43 17.46 1.82
CA GLY A 121 5.43 18.58 2.76
C GLY A 121 6.83 18.96 3.27
N SER A 122 7.81 18.04 3.23
CA SER A 122 9.20 18.27 3.64
C SER A 122 10.18 17.32 2.92
N ASP A 123 10.55 17.70 1.70
CA ASP A 123 11.89 17.71 1.09
C ASP A 123 12.90 16.59 1.47
N SER A 124 12.53 15.36 1.83
CA SER A 124 13.51 14.38 2.37
C SER A 124 14.09 13.44 1.31
N CYS A 125 13.28 12.96 0.36
CA CYS A 125 13.81 12.30 -0.85
C CYS A 125 14.35 13.32 -1.87
N SER A 126 13.83 14.54 -1.82
CA SER A 126 14.37 15.69 -2.55
C SER A 126 15.64 16.22 -1.90
N SER A 127 15.81 16.23 -0.56
CA SER A 127 17.02 16.74 0.11
C SER A 127 18.30 16.03 -0.33
N ASP A 128 18.34 14.70 -0.38
CA ASP A 128 19.57 14.01 -0.81
C ASP A 128 19.86 14.28 -2.29
N VAL A 129 18.83 14.31 -3.14
CA VAL A 129 18.96 14.61 -4.58
C VAL A 129 19.33 16.08 -4.82
N GLN A 130 18.74 17.01 -4.06
CA GLN A 130 18.92 18.45 -4.14
C GLN A 130 20.27 18.86 -3.55
N LYS A 131 20.73 18.17 -2.50
CA LYS A 131 22.09 18.27 -1.96
C LYS A 131 23.11 17.73 -2.96
N GLN A 132 22.86 16.57 -3.58
CA GLN A 132 23.71 16.08 -4.67
C GLN A 132 23.73 17.04 -5.88
N LEU A 133 22.60 17.67 -6.20
CA LEU A 133 22.50 18.70 -7.24
C LEU A 133 23.26 19.98 -6.86
N ALA A 134 23.19 20.42 -5.61
CA ALA A 134 23.92 21.58 -5.11
C ALA A 134 25.43 21.34 -5.16
N ASP A 135 25.90 20.18 -4.69
CA ASP A 135 27.31 19.79 -4.76
C ASP A 135 27.80 19.72 -6.23
N ARG A 136 26.97 19.20 -7.14
CA ARG A 136 27.29 19.15 -8.58
C ARG A 136 27.35 20.54 -9.22
N LEU A 137 26.47 21.47 -8.81
CA LEU A 137 26.49 22.85 -9.27
C LEU A 137 27.75 23.58 -8.80
N GLU A 138 28.13 23.42 -7.53
CA GLU A 138 29.35 24.03 -6.99
C GLU A 138 30.61 23.53 -7.72
N ILE A 139 30.71 22.22 -7.97
CA ILE A 139 31.80 21.64 -8.76
C ILE A 139 31.81 22.20 -10.18
N MET A 140 30.64 22.36 -10.80
CA MET A 140 30.52 22.90 -12.15
C MET A 140 30.96 24.36 -12.22
N GLU A 141 30.56 25.19 -11.26
CA GLU A 141 30.99 26.59 -11.17
C GLU A 141 32.51 26.72 -10.97
N LEU A 142 33.10 25.87 -10.13
CA LEU A 142 34.55 25.83 -9.94
C LEU A 142 35.27 25.48 -11.24
N SER A 143 34.77 24.47 -11.96
CA SER A 143 35.34 24.06 -13.26
C SER A 143 35.25 25.18 -14.30
N GLN A 144 34.14 25.94 -14.31
CA GLN A 144 33.94 27.07 -15.21
C GLN A 144 34.89 28.22 -14.87
N LYS A 145 35.06 28.55 -13.59
CA LYS A 145 36.02 29.58 -13.13
C LYS A 145 37.46 29.20 -13.50
N GLU A 146 37.81 27.92 -13.41
CA GLU A 146 39.13 27.44 -13.80
C GLU A 146 39.36 27.53 -15.32
N LEU A 147 38.36 27.11 -16.12
CA LEU A 147 38.38 27.27 -17.58
C LEU A 147 38.56 28.73 -18.00
N LEU A 148 37.84 29.66 -17.36
CA LEU A 148 37.98 31.10 -17.62
C LEU A 148 39.40 31.59 -17.35
N ARG A 149 39.98 31.25 -16.19
CA ARG A 149 41.38 31.62 -15.89
C ARG A 149 42.36 31.06 -16.91
N ARG A 150 42.09 29.88 -17.46
CA ARG A 150 42.93 29.27 -18.48
C ARG A 150 42.82 29.98 -19.82
N ILE A 151 41.61 30.43 -20.19
CA ILE A 151 41.39 31.27 -21.37
C ILE A 151 42.14 32.59 -21.22
N ASP A 152 41.99 33.29 -20.10
CA ASP A 152 42.71 34.56 -19.85
C ASP A 152 44.23 34.41 -20.00
N ARG A 153 44.77 33.30 -19.46
CA ARG A 153 46.20 33.00 -19.58
C ARG A 153 46.61 32.75 -21.03
N LEU A 154 45.83 31.98 -21.78
CA LEU A 154 46.08 31.72 -23.20
C LEU A 154 45.94 32.99 -24.05
N GLU A 155 45.03 33.90 -23.71
CA GLU A 155 44.89 35.19 -24.37
C GLU A 155 46.11 36.08 -24.11
N GLN A 156 46.62 36.13 -22.88
CA GLN A 156 47.85 36.84 -22.55
C GLN A 156 49.06 36.26 -23.28
N GLU A 157 49.20 34.93 -23.31
CA GLU A 157 50.27 34.25 -24.03
C GLU A 157 50.18 34.53 -25.54
N ASN A 158 48.99 34.45 -26.13
CA ASN A 158 48.78 34.80 -27.54
C ASN A 158 49.06 36.27 -27.84
N ALA A 159 48.66 37.19 -26.96
CA ALA A 159 48.96 38.62 -27.11
C ALA A 159 50.46 38.90 -27.04
N ALA A 160 51.17 38.26 -26.10
CA ALA A 160 52.62 38.34 -26.00
C ALA A 160 53.32 37.79 -27.25
N LEU A 161 52.90 36.62 -27.73
CA LEU A 161 53.41 36.01 -28.96
C LEU A 161 53.15 36.89 -30.19
N ARG A 162 51.96 37.46 -30.33
CA ARG A 162 51.63 38.41 -31.42
C ARG A 162 52.51 39.66 -31.36
N SER A 163 52.75 40.20 -30.17
CA SER A 163 53.65 41.36 -30.00
C SER A 163 55.12 41.03 -30.31
N GLY A 164 55.54 39.78 -30.05
CA GLY A 164 56.88 39.28 -30.40
C GLY A 164 57.06 39.06 -31.90
N LEU A 165 56.06 38.46 -32.57
CA LEU A 165 56.06 38.24 -34.02
C LEU A 165 55.98 39.55 -34.81
N GLY A 166 55.20 40.54 -34.33
CA GLY A 166 55.15 41.87 -34.93
C GLY A 166 56.50 42.62 -34.93
N LYS A 167 57.39 42.30 -33.99
CA LYS A 167 58.76 42.86 -33.93
C LYS A 167 59.77 42.11 -34.80
N GLY A 168 59.44 40.91 -35.28
CA GLY A 168 60.30 40.08 -36.12
C GLY A 168 60.07 40.22 -37.63
N THR A 169 59.06 41.00 -38.05
CA THR A 169 58.68 41.15 -39.48
C THR A 169 59.18 42.46 -40.10
N GLU A 170 59.94 43.28 -39.35
CA GLU A 170 60.56 44.54 -39.81
C GLU A 170 62.09 44.46 -39.95
N GLN A 171 62.65 43.28 -40.30
CA GLN A 171 64.05 43.16 -40.71
C GLN A 171 64.16 42.70 -42.16
#